data_AF-A0A7C5EKS5-F1
#
_entry.id   AF-A0A7C5EKS5-F1
#
_cell.length_a   1.000
_cell.length_b   1.000
_cell.length_c   1.000
_cell.angle_alpha   90.00
_cell.angle_beta   90.00
_cell.angle_gamma   90.00
#
_symmetry.space_group_name_H-M   'P 1'
#
loop_
_entity.id
_entity.type
_entity.pdbx_description
1 polymer ?
#
loop_
_entity_poly.entity_id
_entity_poly.type
_entity_poly.pdbx_seq_one_letter_code
_entity_poly.pdbx_strand_id
1 'polypeptide(L)'
;MKAEAEDFPSWSRQRLKELRELTGGRLCTPEQKEKCQAEDGAFAGWACQVCREYLRVEAIDPWTWHLLWLHRLKKAGYPFRANDLSLELWLLLDLVEEALKPPQGGRGDPR
;
A
#
# COMPACT_ATOMS: atom_id res chain seq x y z
N MET A 1 10.17 28.75 0.46
CA MET A 1 9.84 28.07 -0.82
C MET A 1 8.94 26.90 -0.49
N LYS A 2 7.65 27.02 -0.79
CA LYS A 2 6.73 25.87 -0.71
C LYS A 2 6.99 25.05 -1.96
N ALA A 3 7.39 23.79 -1.81
CA ALA A 3 7.42 22.87 -2.94
C ALA A 3 5.99 22.82 -3.49
N GLU A 4 5.81 23.33 -4.70
CA GLU A 4 4.58 23.15 -5.45
C GLU A 4 4.45 21.65 -5.65
N ALA A 5 3.37 21.09 -5.12
CA ALA A 5 3.04 19.69 -5.34
C ALA A 5 2.96 19.49 -6.84
N GLU A 6 3.99 18.88 -7.42
CA GLU A 6 4.03 18.47 -8.81
C GLU A 6 2.73 17.74 -9.12
N ASP A 7 2.17 18.04 -10.29
CA ASP A 7 0.84 17.64 -10.74
C ASP A 7 0.82 16.14 -11.06
N PHE A 8 0.96 15.33 -10.01
CA PHE A 8 0.94 13.89 -10.09
C PHE A 8 -0.44 13.47 -10.61
N PRO A 9 -0.49 12.67 -11.69
CA PRO A 9 -1.76 12.23 -12.27
C PRO A 9 -2.67 11.59 -11.22
N SER A 10 -3.99 11.75 -11.35
CA SER A 10 -4.95 11.21 -10.37
C SER A 10 -4.78 9.72 -10.07
N TRP A 11 -4.32 8.93 -11.06
CA TRP A 11 -4.03 7.51 -10.89
C TRP A 11 -2.90 7.23 -9.90
N SER A 12 -1.91 8.12 -9.72
CA SER A 12 -0.82 7.91 -8.76
C SER A 12 -1.31 8.13 -7.34
N ARG A 13 -2.24 9.07 -7.12
CA ARG A 13 -2.88 9.31 -5.82
C ARG A 13 -3.71 8.10 -5.37
N GLN A 14 -4.41 7.46 -6.31
CA GLN A 14 -5.16 6.23 -6.02
C GLN A 14 -4.23 5.08 -5.60
N ARG A 15 -3.13 4.87 -6.33
CA ARG A 15 -2.12 3.85 -5.98
C ARG A 15 -1.48 4.11 -4.61
N LEU A 16 -1.17 5.37 -4.29
CA LEU A 16 -0.63 5.73 -2.97
C LEU A 16 -1.60 5.46 -1.83
N LYS A 17 -2.91 5.66 -2.06
CA LYS A 17 -3.92 5.28 -1.08
C LYS A 17 -3.91 3.77 -0.82
N GLU A 18 -3.92 2.96 -1.88
CA GLU A 18 -3.86 1.50 -1.77
C GLU A 18 -2.60 1.03 -1.05
N LEU A 19 -1.44 1.61 -1.38
CA LEU A 19 -0.17 1.33 -0.71
C LEU A 19 -0.26 1.59 0.80
N ARG A 20 -0.82 2.73 1.22
CA ARG A 20 -0.98 3.06 2.65
C ARG A 20 -1.89 2.07 3.38
N GLU A 21 -2.99 1.67 2.76
CA GLU A 21 -3.90 0.67 3.34
C GLU A 21 -3.20 -0.70 3.46
N LEU A 22 -2.44 -1.10 2.43
CA LEU A 22 -1.66 -2.34 2.42
C LEU A 22 -0.64 -2.38 3.55
N THR A 23 0.07 -1.28 3.76
CA THR A 23 1.19 -1.24 4.70
C THR A 23 0.77 -0.88 6.12
N GLY A 24 -0.46 -0.39 6.29
CA GLY A 24 -1.17 -0.38 7.55
C GLY A 24 -1.61 -1.75 8.05
N GLY A 25 -1.28 -2.84 7.34
CA GLY A 25 -1.59 -4.21 7.76
C GLY A 25 -3.05 -4.62 7.57
N ARG A 26 -3.81 -3.87 6.76
CA ARG A 26 -5.24 -4.09 6.54
C ARG A 26 -5.52 -5.07 5.41
N LEU A 27 -4.62 -5.99 5.09
CA LEU A 27 -4.87 -6.99 4.04
C LEU A 27 -5.80 -8.08 4.57
N CYS A 28 -6.86 -8.41 3.83
CA CYS A 28 -7.68 -9.58 4.09
C CYS A 28 -6.89 -10.85 3.74
N THR A 29 -6.40 -11.57 4.75
CA THR A 29 -5.64 -12.81 4.55
C THR A 29 -6.56 -14.01 4.33
N PRO A 30 -6.07 -15.14 3.76
CA PRO A 30 -6.84 -16.38 3.69
C PRO A 30 -7.40 -16.82 5.05
N GLU A 31 -6.62 -16.68 6.13
CA GLU A 31 -7.04 -17.02 7.48
C GLU A 31 -8.18 -16.11 7.98
N GLN A 32 -8.11 -14.81 7.69
CA GLN A 32 -9.21 -13.88 8.00
C GLN A 32 -10.48 -14.19 7.21
N LYS A 33 -10.33 -14.60 5.95
CA LYS A 33 -11.44 -15.01 5.09
C LYS A 33 -12.10 -16.29 5.59
N GLU A 34 -11.32 -17.28 5.99
CA GLU A 34 -11.82 -18.52 6.62
C GLU A 34 -12.55 -18.24 7.94
N LYS A 35 -11.99 -17.36 8.77
CA LYS A 35 -12.63 -16.92 10.01
C LYS A 35 -13.98 -16.25 9.75
N CYS A 36 -14.04 -15.30 8.80
CA CYS A 36 -15.29 -14.66 8.41
C CYS A 36 -16.31 -15.68 7.86
N GLN A 37 -15.87 -16.66 7.08
CA GLN A 37 -16.75 -17.75 6.62
C GLN A 37 -17.31 -18.60 7.76
N ALA A 38 -16.51 -18.88 8.79
CA ALA A 38 -16.95 -19.63 9.96
C ALA A 38 -17.94 -18.85 10.83
N GLU A 39 -17.77 -17.52 10.94
CA GLU A 39 -18.60 -16.63 11.76
C GLU A 39 -19.92 -16.25 11.06
N ASP A 40 -19.86 -15.88 9.78
CA ASP A 40 -21.02 -15.34 9.04
C ASP A 40 -21.73 -16.40 8.17
N GLY A 41 -21.12 -17.57 7.97
CA GLY A 41 -21.70 -18.67 7.21
C GLY A 41 -22.20 -18.24 5.83
N ALA A 42 -23.50 -18.40 5.58
CA ALA A 42 -24.13 -18.02 4.32
C ALA A 42 -24.07 -16.51 4.02
N PHE A 43 -23.89 -15.66 5.04
CA PHE A 43 -23.79 -14.20 4.90
C PHE A 43 -22.36 -13.73 4.62
N ALA A 44 -21.36 -14.61 4.71
CA ALA A 44 -19.94 -14.26 4.53
C ALA A 44 -19.68 -13.60 3.16
N GLY A 45 -20.40 -14.01 2.12
CA GLY A 45 -20.30 -13.39 0.79
C GLY A 45 -20.67 -11.91 0.79
N TRP A 46 -21.78 -11.56 1.45
CA TRP A 46 -22.20 -10.16 1.60
C TRP A 46 -21.26 -9.40 2.54
N ALA A 47 -20.89 -9.98 3.67
CA ALA A 47 -19.97 -9.37 4.64
C ALA A 47 -18.62 -9.01 3.99
N CYS A 48 -18.07 -9.91 3.17
CA CYS A 48 -16.85 -9.66 2.40
C CYS A 48 -17.01 -8.52 1.37
N GLN A 49 -18.17 -8.38 0.75
CA GLN A 49 -18.41 -7.33 -0.25
C GLN A 49 -18.48 -5.92 0.36
N VAL A 50 -19.03 -5.80 1.57
CA VAL A 50 -19.21 -4.50 2.25
C VAL A 50 -18.11 -4.17 3.26
N CYS A 51 -17.17 -5.09 3.50
CA CYS A 51 -16.07 -4.91 4.44
C CYS A 51 -15.21 -3.69 4.05
N ARG A 52 -15.06 -2.76 5.01
CA ARG A 52 -14.19 -1.57 4.89
C ARG A 52 -12.95 -1.65 5.77
N GLU A 53 -12.88 -2.67 6.62
CA GLU A 53 -11.78 -2.87 7.56
C GLU A 53 -10.57 -3.48 6.86
N TYR A 54 -10.80 -4.44 5.97
CA TYR A 54 -9.76 -5.15 5.24
C TYR A 54 -9.85 -4.92 3.73
N LEU A 55 -8.69 -4.69 3.14
CA LEU A 55 -8.46 -4.64 1.71
C LEU A 55 -8.32 -6.06 1.16
N ARG A 56 -9.19 -6.42 0.22
CA ARG A 56 -9.13 -7.72 -0.47
C ARG A 56 -7.95 -7.76 -1.43
N VAL A 57 -7.21 -8.86 -1.43
CA VAL A 57 -6.05 -9.07 -2.31
C VAL A 57 -6.43 -8.86 -3.78
N GLU A 58 -7.61 -9.35 -4.15
CA GLU A 58 -8.14 -9.31 -5.51
C GLU A 58 -8.64 -7.93 -5.93
N ALA A 59 -8.80 -6.99 -4.97
CA ALA A 59 -9.22 -5.62 -5.23
C ALA A 59 -8.04 -4.64 -5.39
N ILE A 60 -6.81 -5.12 -5.21
CA ILE A 60 -5.60 -4.30 -5.34
C ILE A 60 -5.20 -4.21 -6.81
N ASP A 61 -4.90 -3.01 -7.27
CA ASP A 61 -4.46 -2.80 -8.64
C ASP A 61 -3.12 -3.54 -8.93
N PRO A 62 -2.97 -4.22 -10.09
CA PRO A 62 -1.73 -4.89 -10.44
C PRO A 62 -0.48 -3.98 -10.39
N TRP A 63 -0.62 -2.68 -10.69
CA TRP A 63 0.51 -1.75 -10.56
C TRP A 63 0.92 -1.51 -9.12
N THR A 64 -0.02 -1.52 -8.17
CA THR A 64 0.30 -1.41 -6.74
C THR A 64 1.19 -2.58 -6.31
N TRP A 65 0.90 -3.80 -6.77
CA TRP A 65 1.77 -4.95 -6.54
C TRP A 65 3.16 -4.81 -7.18
N HIS A 66 3.23 -4.31 -8.40
CA HIS A 66 4.51 -4.11 -9.08
C HIS A 66 5.39 -3.06 -8.35
N LEU A 67 4.81 -1.96 -7.87
CA LEU A 67 5.54 -0.95 -7.09
C LEU A 67 6.06 -1.52 -5.77
N LEU A 68 5.26 -2.33 -5.06
CA LEU A 68 5.72 -3.02 -3.85
C LEU A 68 6.85 -4.00 -4.14
N TRP A 69 6.77 -4.73 -5.26
CA TRP A 69 7.83 -5.65 -5.69
C TRP A 69 9.15 -4.92 -5.97
N LEU A 70 9.11 -3.83 -6.75
CA LEU A 70 10.28 -2.98 -7.01
C LEU A 70 10.86 -2.39 -5.72
N HIS A 71 10.00 -1.90 -4.82
CA HIS A 71 10.43 -1.39 -3.51
C HIS A 71 11.15 -2.47 -2.69
N ARG A 72 10.62 -3.70 -2.66
CA ARG A 72 11.25 -4.84 -1.96
C ARG A 72 12.59 -5.21 -2.58
N LEU A 73 12.71 -5.23 -3.91
CA LEU A 73 13.99 -5.45 -4.59
C LEU A 73 15.03 -4.41 -4.18
N LYS A 74 14.66 -3.12 -4.20
CA LYS A 74 15.53 -2.02 -3.78
C LYS A 74 15.98 -2.21 -2.32
N LYS A 75 15.05 -2.54 -1.42
CA LYS A 75 15.35 -2.83 0.01
C LYS A 75 16.24 -4.05 0.22
N ALA A 76 16.11 -5.07 -0.62
CA ALA A 76 16.94 -6.27 -0.59
C ALA A 76 18.36 -6.04 -1.17
N GLY A 77 18.66 -4.85 -1.68
CA GLY A 77 19.96 -4.51 -2.25
C GLY A 77 20.12 -4.86 -3.73
N TYR A 78 19.01 -5.07 -4.46
CA TYR A 78 19.07 -5.25 -5.91
C TYR A 78 19.72 -4.02 -6.58
N PRO A 79 20.76 -4.19 -7.41
CA PRO A 79 21.59 -3.10 -7.90
C PRO A 79 20.97 -2.43 -9.14
N PHE A 80 19.85 -1.71 -8.96
CA PHE A 80 19.25 -0.93 -10.02
C PHE A 80 20.25 0.09 -10.59
N ARG A 81 20.41 0.09 -11.92
CA ARG A 81 21.11 1.13 -12.68
C ARG A 81 20.16 2.28 -12.97
N ALA A 82 20.72 3.45 -13.27
CA ALA A 82 19.93 4.67 -13.51
C ALA A 82 18.80 4.48 -14.56
N ASN A 83 19.05 3.64 -15.59
CA ASN A 83 18.11 3.43 -16.69
C ASN A 83 17.28 2.14 -16.57
N ASP A 84 17.35 1.41 -15.45
CA ASP A 84 16.56 0.19 -15.27
C ASP A 84 15.07 0.49 -15.05
N LEU A 85 14.75 1.70 -14.60
CA LEU A 85 13.39 2.19 -14.37
C LEU A 85 13.17 3.51 -15.12
N SER A 86 11.94 3.76 -15.54
CA SER A 86 11.55 5.08 -16.06
C SER A 86 11.65 6.15 -14.96
N LEU A 87 11.77 7.42 -15.37
CA LEU A 87 11.72 8.56 -14.45
C LEU A 87 10.47 8.51 -13.54
N GLU A 88 9.33 8.17 -14.13
CA GLU A 88 8.06 8.02 -13.42
C GLU A 88 8.13 6.93 -12.34
N LEU A 89 8.70 5.77 -12.63
CA LEU A 89 8.85 4.70 -11.65
C LEU A 89 9.83 5.07 -10.54
N TRP A 90 10.90 5.80 -10.86
CA TRP A 90 11.80 6.33 -9.84
C TRP A 90 11.09 7.26 -8.86
N LEU A 91 10.26 8.19 -9.36
CA LEU A 91 9.47 9.10 -8.54
C LEU A 91 8.42 8.36 -7.72
N LEU A 92 7.71 7.40 -8.32
CA LEU A 92 6.71 6.59 -7.60
C LEU A 92 7.34 5.75 -6.49
N LEU A 93 8.56 5.24 -6.67
CA LEU A 93 9.27 4.49 -5.62
C LEU A 93 9.66 5.36 -4.43
N ASP A 94 10.01 6.62 -4.67
CA ASP A 94 10.25 7.58 -3.60
C ASP A 94 8.95 7.85 -2.81
N LEU A 95 7.83 8.07 -3.50
CA LEU A 95 6.52 8.24 -2.85
C LEU A 95 6.08 7.00 -2.06
N VAL A 96 6.38 5.80 -2.56
CA VAL A 96 6.19 4.55 -1.79
C VAL A 96 7.03 4.62 -0.52
N GLU A 97 8.33 4.91 -0.62
CA GLU A 97 9.21 5.04 0.56
C GLU A 97 8.69 6.03 1.59
N GLU A 98 8.16 7.17 1.16
CA GLU A 98 7.52 8.15 2.03
C GLU A 98 6.25 7.63 2.68
N ALA A 99 5.37 6.98 1.90
CA ALA A 99 4.13 6.41 2.41
C ALA A 99 4.36 5.29 3.44
N LEU A 100 5.50 4.59 3.34
CA LEU A 100 5.91 3.52 4.25
C LEU A 100 6.64 4.00 5.50
N LYS A 101 7.07 5.26 5.56
CA LYS A 101 7.71 5.79 6.78
C LYS A 101 6.70 5.77 7.92
N PRO A 102 7.08 5.29 9.11
CA PRO A 102 6.20 5.41 10.27
C PRO A 102 5.90 6.88 10.54
N PRO A 103 4.70 7.23 11.04
CA PRO A 103 4.42 8.59 11.45
C PRO A 103 5.50 9.02 12.45
N GLN A 104 6.18 10.13 12.18
CA GLN A 104 7.19 10.64 13.11
C GLN A 104 6.50 10.91 14.45
N GLY A 105 6.80 10.05 15.42
CA GLY A 105 6.24 10.15 16.75
C GLY A 105 6.63 11.48 17.38
N GLY A 106 5.62 12.29 17.67
CA GLY A 106 5.72 13.25 18.75
C GLY A 106 6.12 12.47 20.00
N ARG A 107 7.32 12.80 20.51
CA ARG A 107 7.87 12.36 21.78
C ARG A 107 6.76 12.18 22.82
N GLY A 108 6.63 10.97 23.35
CA GLY A 108 5.89 10.76 24.59
C GLY A 108 6.50 11.65 25.65
N ASP A 109 5.68 12.56 26.19
CA ASP A 109 5.96 13.24 27.45
C ASP A 109 5.54 12.28 28.56
N PRO A 110 6.46 11.79 29.41
CA PRO A 110 6.06 11.02 30.58
C PRO A 110 5.61 12.00 31.67
N ARG A 111 4.30 12.05 31.93
CA ARG A 111 3.74 12.56 33.18
C ARG A 111 2.67 11.62 33.72
#